data_AF-A0AAN7HXN9-F1
#
_entry.id   AF-A0AAN7HXN9-F1
#
_cell.length_a   1.000
_cell.length_b   1.000
_cell.length_c   1.000
_cell.angle_alpha   90.00
_cell.angle_beta   90.00
_cell.angle_gamma   90.00
#
_symmetry.space_group_name_H-M   'P 1'
#
loop_
_entity.id
_entity.type
_entity.pdbx_description
1 polymer ?
#
loop_
_entity_poly.entity_id
_entity_poly.type
_entity_poly.pdbx_seq_one_letter_code
_entity_poly.pdbx_strand_id
1 'polypeptide(L)'
;MPQSSLTSQDDQSSLCMEKFDNPPRTLYDEIGQQEQDFSSAAPPQHDEDWKSLVFRLQIENTSLVNSLHETNSNLMQSRREKEDLEEFIQRQTETTDKIVSRLKDTMTNLIENQKNIKLGDHYDQLIQEKDNQILDLIFQKQYLLMENEALKESQQEINEYYGILPREPTNPLFKLRSCVYALIAVQRFIRKNQE
;
A
#
# COMPACT_ATOMS: atom_id res chain seq x y z
N MET A 1 19.32 95.67 -64.10
CA MET A 1 18.72 95.79 -62.76
C MET A 1 19.44 94.80 -61.85
N PRO A 2 19.80 95.17 -60.61
CA PRO A 2 20.95 96.00 -60.21
C PRO A 2 22.05 95.15 -59.51
N GLN A 3 23.33 95.47 -59.68
CA GLN A 3 24.22 96.10 -58.67
C GLN A 3 23.76 96.00 -57.20
N SER A 4 24.64 95.49 -56.34
CA SER A 4 25.00 96.19 -55.09
C SER A 4 26.31 95.66 -54.51
N SER A 5 27.22 96.62 -54.31
CA SER A 5 28.50 96.52 -53.63
C SER A 5 28.34 96.48 -52.10
N LEU A 6 29.36 95.90 -51.47
CA LEU A 6 29.85 96.07 -50.10
C LEU A 6 29.40 97.34 -49.35
N THR A 7 29.10 97.22 -48.05
CA THR A 7 29.74 98.02 -46.98
C THR A 7 29.48 97.44 -45.58
N SER A 8 30.58 97.09 -44.89
CA SER A 8 30.96 97.48 -43.51
C SER A 8 30.02 97.18 -42.32
N GLN A 9 30.46 96.29 -41.42
CA GLN A 9 30.94 96.67 -40.07
C GLN A 9 31.38 95.42 -39.28
N ASP A 10 32.63 94.97 -39.48
CA ASP A 10 33.28 93.90 -38.71
C ASP A 10 34.05 94.47 -37.49
N ASP A 11 33.37 95.21 -36.62
CA ASP A 11 33.99 95.79 -35.40
C ASP A 11 33.26 95.43 -34.10
N GLN A 12 32.48 94.33 -34.07
CA GLN A 12 31.80 93.86 -32.86
C GLN A 12 32.30 92.53 -32.28
N SER A 13 33.21 91.81 -32.95
CA SER A 13 33.65 90.49 -32.46
C SER A 13 34.72 90.53 -31.36
N SER A 14 35.45 91.65 -31.20
CA SER A 14 36.54 91.72 -30.22
C SER A 14 36.09 91.96 -28.77
N LEU A 15 34.82 92.35 -28.55
CA LEU A 15 34.30 92.67 -27.21
C LEU A 15 33.80 91.43 -26.41
N CYS A 16 33.85 90.23 -27.00
CA CYS A 16 33.37 89.00 -26.36
C CYS A 16 34.48 88.09 -25.80
N MET A 17 35.76 88.35 -26.14
CA MET A 17 36.88 87.48 -25.73
C MET A 17 37.40 87.77 -24.31
N GLU A 18 37.16 88.96 -23.76
CA GLU A 18 37.57 89.33 -22.39
C GLU A 18 36.78 88.63 -21.27
N LYS A 19 35.73 87.87 -21.58
CA LYS A 19 34.86 87.20 -20.58
C LYS A 19 35.24 85.76 -20.26
N PHE A 20 36.27 85.20 -20.90
CA PHE A 20 36.66 83.81 -20.68
C PHE A 20 38.01 83.74 -19.96
N ASP A 21 38.02 83.16 -18.75
CA ASP A 21 39.26 82.90 -17.99
C ASP A 21 40.20 81.89 -18.69
N ASN A 22 39.67 81.13 -19.66
CA ASN A 22 40.44 80.33 -20.61
C ASN A 22 39.88 80.57 -22.02
N PRO A 23 40.70 81.03 -22.99
CA PRO A 23 40.24 81.19 -24.36
C PRO A 23 39.81 79.83 -24.93
N PRO A 24 38.69 79.75 -25.65
CA PRO A 24 38.27 78.50 -26.28
C PRO A 24 39.35 78.03 -27.25
N ARG A 25 39.74 76.75 -27.13
CA ARG A 25 40.70 76.14 -28.04
C ARG A 25 40.18 76.23 -29.47
N THR A 26 41.07 76.60 -30.37
CA THR A 26 40.79 76.60 -31.80
C THR A 26 41.16 75.25 -32.40
N LEU A 27 40.57 74.90 -33.54
CA LEU A 27 40.95 73.71 -34.31
C LEU A 27 42.46 73.67 -34.63
N TYR A 28 43.11 74.84 -34.73
CA TYR A 28 44.56 74.92 -34.93
C TYR A 28 45.36 74.45 -33.71
N ASP A 29 44.85 74.66 -32.50
CA ASP A 29 45.45 74.15 -31.26
C ASP A 29 45.31 72.63 -31.13
N GLU A 30 44.22 72.07 -31.66
CA GLU A 30 43.97 70.62 -31.69
C GLU A 30 44.86 69.92 -32.72
N ILE A 31 44.99 70.49 -33.92
CA ILE A 31 45.85 69.94 -34.99
C ILE A 31 47.33 69.98 -34.56
N GLY A 32 47.78 71.06 -33.89
CA GLY A 32 49.15 71.18 -33.38
C GLY A 32 49.49 70.17 -32.28
N GLN A 33 48.52 69.77 -31.45
CA GLN A 33 48.71 68.71 -30.45
C GLN A 33 48.68 67.31 -31.08
N GLN A 34 47.86 67.12 -32.11
CA GLN A 34 47.75 65.83 -32.80
C GLN A 34 49.09 65.40 -33.44
N GLU A 35 49.88 66.33 -33.99
CA GLU A 35 51.21 66.01 -34.54
C GLU A 35 52.24 65.58 -33.47
N GLN A 36 52.11 66.09 -32.24
CA GLN A 36 52.94 65.68 -31.10
C GLN A 36 52.55 64.29 -30.57
N ASP A 37 51.26 63.96 -30.59
CA ASP A 37 50.74 62.66 -30.16
C ASP A 37 51.13 61.53 -31.14
N PHE A 38 51.17 61.80 -32.44
CA PHE A 38 51.65 60.83 -33.43
C PHE A 38 53.15 60.54 -33.34
N SER A 39 53.95 61.52 -32.90
CA SER A 39 55.41 61.38 -32.78
C SER A 39 55.85 60.72 -31.46
N SER A 40 54.94 60.61 -30.49
CA SER A 40 55.19 60.04 -29.16
C SER A 40 54.66 58.61 -28.99
N ALA A 41 53.98 58.08 -30.02
CA ALA A 41 53.51 56.70 -30.02
C ALA A 41 54.69 55.73 -30.21
N ALA A 42 55.20 55.20 -29.10
CA ALA A 42 56.00 53.99 -29.09
C ALA A 42 55.31 52.87 -29.91
N PRO A 43 56.06 51.96 -30.56
CA PRO A 43 55.46 50.93 -31.42
C PRO A 43 54.42 50.11 -30.64
N PRO A 44 53.29 49.73 -31.27
CA PRO A 44 52.17 49.12 -30.58
C PRO A 44 52.55 47.72 -30.10
N GLN A 45 52.78 47.56 -28.79
CA GLN A 45 52.82 46.24 -28.14
C GLN A 45 51.47 45.50 -28.21
N HIS A 46 50.41 46.16 -28.69
CA HIS A 46 49.02 45.70 -28.67
C HIS A 46 48.69 44.56 -29.65
N ASP A 47 49.54 44.30 -30.65
CA ASP A 47 49.27 43.30 -31.71
C ASP A 47 49.51 41.84 -31.28
N GLU A 48 50.31 41.61 -30.23
CA GLU A 48 50.50 40.27 -29.68
C GLU A 48 49.41 39.92 -28.64
N ASP A 49 48.83 40.92 -28.00
CA ASP A 49 47.81 40.75 -26.97
C ASP A 49 46.48 40.24 -27.55
N TRP A 50 46.05 40.72 -28.72
CA TRP A 50 44.81 40.23 -29.34
C TRP A 50 44.96 38.80 -29.86
N LYS A 51 46.11 38.42 -30.41
CA LYS A 51 46.36 37.04 -30.88
C LYS A 51 46.32 36.06 -29.72
N SER A 52 46.95 36.42 -28.59
CA SER A 52 46.93 35.62 -27.37
C SER A 52 45.52 35.46 -26.81
N LEU A 53 44.73 36.54 -26.81
CA LEU A 53 43.32 36.49 -26.40
C LEU A 53 42.48 35.60 -27.32
N VAL A 54 42.61 35.77 -28.64
CA VAL A 54 41.89 34.96 -29.63
C VAL A 54 42.25 33.48 -29.49
N PHE A 55 43.54 33.16 -29.33
CA PHE A 55 43.99 31.79 -29.13
C PHE A 55 43.39 31.17 -27.84
N ARG A 56 43.37 31.91 -26.74
CA ARG A 56 42.74 31.46 -25.49
C ARG A 56 41.24 31.20 -25.67
N LEU A 57 40.53 32.12 -26.31
CA LEU A 57 39.11 31.98 -26.61
C LEU A 57 38.84 30.80 -27.55
N GLN A 58 39.72 30.53 -28.52
CA GLN A 58 39.61 29.35 -29.39
C GLN A 58 39.76 28.04 -28.60
N ILE A 59 40.73 27.97 -27.69
CA ILE A 59 40.91 26.80 -26.80
C ILE A 59 39.67 26.62 -25.92
N GLU A 60 39.22 27.70 -25.29
CA GLU A 60 38.07 27.66 -24.38
C GLU A 60 36.79 27.26 -25.11
N ASN A 61 36.51 27.84 -26.28
CA ASN A 61 35.38 27.45 -27.12
C ASN A 61 35.46 25.98 -27.54
N THR A 62 36.64 25.49 -27.91
CA THR A 62 36.82 24.08 -28.26
C THR A 62 36.54 23.17 -27.05
N SER A 63 37.04 23.55 -25.87
CA SER A 63 36.78 22.84 -24.62
C SER A 63 35.28 22.81 -24.27
N LEU A 64 34.60 23.96 -24.38
CA LEU A 64 33.16 24.09 -24.13
C LEU A 64 32.34 23.25 -25.11
N VAL A 65 32.70 23.23 -26.39
CA VAL A 65 32.03 22.40 -27.39
C VAL A 65 32.20 20.91 -27.09
N ASN A 66 33.40 20.48 -26.70
CA ASN A 66 33.66 19.10 -26.32
C ASN A 66 32.87 18.70 -25.07
N SER A 67 32.87 19.56 -24.04
CA SER A 67 32.10 19.32 -22.81
C SER A 67 30.59 19.29 -23.09
N LEU A 68 30.09 20.16 -23.97
CA LEU A 68 28.69 20.14 -24.41
C LEU A 68 28.35 18.84 -25.13
N HIS A 69 29.25 18.34 -25.98
CA HIS A 69 29.03 17.09 -26.69
C HIS A 69 29.00 15.89 -25.74
N GLU A 70 29.95 15.83 -24.79
CA GLU A 70 30.03 14.78 -23.78
C GLU A 70 28.80 14.78 -22.85
N THR A 71 28.43 15.96 -22.34
CA THR A 71 27.24 16.11 -21.48
C THR A 71 25.96 15.73 -22.21
N ASN A 72 25.82 16.08 -23.49
CA ASN A 72 24.68 15.64 -24.30
C ASN A 72 24.68 14.12 -24.53
N SER A 73 25.84 13.51 -24.79
CA SER A 73 25.95 12.05 -24.91
C SER A 73 25.53 11.35 -23.62
N ASN A 74 26.03 11.81 -22.47
CA ASN A 74 25.68 11.27 -21.15
C ASN A 74 24.20 11.45 -20.84
N LEU A 75 23.61 12.60 -21.21
CA LEU A 75 22.18 12.84 -21.05
C LEU A 75 21.34 11.87 -21.90
N MET A 76 21.73 11.65 -23.15
CA MET A 76 21.03 10.72 -24.05
C MET A 76 21.15 9.28 -23.56
N GLN A 77 22.31 8.88 -23.02
CA GLN A 77 22.47 7.58 -22.38
C GLN A 77 21.59 7.46 -21.14
N SER A 78 21.65 8.43 -20.23
CA SER A 78 20.85 8.42 -19.00
C SER A 78 19.35 8.39 -19.28
N ARG A 79 18.89 9.06 -20.35
CA ARG A 79 17.49 8.98 -20.79
C ARG A 79 17.09 7.58 -21.23
N ARG A 80 17.93 6.88 -22.00
CA ARG A 80 17.66 5.49 -22.41
C ARG A 80 17.64 4.55 -21.21
N GLU A 81 18.66 4.64 -20.34
CA GLU A 81 18.72 3.83 -19.12
C GLU A 81 17.50 4.06 -18.22
N LYS A 82 17.06 5.32 -18.11
CA LYS A 82 15.83 5.66 -17.38
C LYS A 82 14.61 4.98 -18.00
N GLU A 83 14.45 5.05 -19.33
CA GLU A 83 13.33 4.46 -20.06
C GLU A 83 13.31 2.93 -19.92
N ASP A 84 14.47 2.28 -19.99
CA ASP A 84 14.64 0.85 -19.75
C ASP A 84 14.25 0.45 -18.32
N LEU A 85 14.63 1.26 -17.33
CA LEU A 85 14.27 1.03 -15.92
C LEU A 85 12.77 1.23 -15.67
N GLU A 86 12.15 2.26 -16.27
CA GLU A 86 10.71 2.48 -16.20
C GLU A 86 9.95 1.29 -16.81
N GLU A 87 10.39 0.79 -17.97
CA GLU A 87 9.77 -0.38 -18.60
C GLU A 87 9.96 -1.65 -17.74
N PHE A 88 11.12 -1.84 -17.13
CA PHE A 88 11.37 -2.95 -16.22
C PHE A 88 10.43 -2.91 -14.99
N ILE A 89 10.30 -1.76 -14.34
CA ILE A 89 9.41 -1.57 -13.19
C ILE A 89 7.96 -1.82 -13.59
N GLN A 90 7.53 -1.33 -14.75
CA GLN A 90 6.19 -1.55 -15.27
C GLN A 90 5.90 -3.04 -15.46
N ARG A 91 6.79 -3.78 -16.14
CA ARG A 91 6.63 -5.24 -16.33
C ARG A 91 6.61 -5.99 -14.99
N GLN A 92 7.45 -5.58 -14.03
CA GLN A 92 7.48 -6.19 -12.70
C GLN A 92 6.17 -5.94 -11.94
N THR A 93 5.60 -4.74 -12.07
CA THR A 93 4.33 -4.35 -11.44
C THR A 93 3.19 -5.17 -12.01
N GLU A 94 3.08 -5.26 -13.34
CA GLU A 94 2.06 -6.08 -14.01
C GLU A 94 2.16 -7.57 -13.66
N THR A 95 3.38 -8.09 -13.52
CA THR A 95 3.60 -9.49 -13.11
C THR A 95 3.14 -9.70 -11.67
N THR A 96 3.46 -8.75 -10.78
CA THR A 96 3.04 -8.79 -9.38
C THR A 96 1.53 -8.71 -9.26
N ASP A 97 0.88 -7.82 -9.99
CA ASP A 97 -0.59 -7.68 -10.00
C ASP A 97 -1.28 -8.95 -10.48
N LYS A 98 -0.74 -9.61 -11.53
CA LYS A 98 -1.25 -10.91 -12.01
C LYS A 98 -1.13 -11.99 -10.93
N ILE A 99 -0.01 -12.04 -10.22
CA ILE A 99 0.20 -13.02 -9.13
C ILE A 99 -0.76 -12.74 -7.98
N VAL A 100 -0.90 -11.48 -7.55
CA VAL A 100 -1.80 -11.07 -6.48
C VAL A 100 -3.26 -11.38 -6.84
N SER A 101 -3.68 -11.12 -8.08
CA SER A 101 -5.01 -11.47 -8.56
C SER A 101 -5.26 -12.98 -8.47
N ARG A 102 -4.34 -13.80 -8.97
CA ARG A 102 -4.45 -15.27 -8.88
C ARG A 102 -4.53 -15.74 -7.43
N LEU A 103 -3.71 -15.19 -6.55
CA LEU A 103 -3.74 -15.53 -5.12
C LEU A 103 -5.08 -15.17 -4.49
N LYS A 104 -5.62 -13.99 -4.81
CA LYS A 104 -6.94 -13.57 -4.35
C LYS A 104 -8.05 -14.53 -4.83
N ASP A 105 -8.00 -14.95 -6.10
CA ASP A 105 -8.95 -15.91 -6.65
C ASP A 105 -8.83 -17.27 -5.95
N THR A 106 -7.60 -17.76 -5.71
CA THR A 106 -7.41 -19.02 -4.97
C THR A 106 -7.92 -18.93 -3.52
N MET A 107 -7.70 -17.80 -2.84
CA MET A 107 -8.14 -17.59 -1.47
C MET A 107 -9.67 -17.51 -1.37
N THR A 108 -10.31 -16.79 -2.29
CA THR A 108 -11.78 -16.71 -2.35
C THR A 108 -12.39 -18.09 -2.64
N ASN A 109 -11.85 -18.84 -3.60
CA ASN A 109 -12.27 -20.22 -3.87
C ASN A 109 -12.10 -21.14 -2.65
N LEU A 110 -10.98 -21.02 -1.91
CA LEU A 110 -10.75 -21.82 -0.69
C LEU A 110 -11.75 -21.48 0.41
N ILE A 111 -12.05 -20.19 0.61
CA ILE A 111 -13.04 -19.73 1.58
C ILE A 111 -14.44 -20.25 1.21
N GLU A 112 -14.81 -20.17 -0.07
CA GLU A 112 -16.08 -20.68 -0.57
C GLU A 112 -16.19 -22.20 -0.41
N ASN A 113 -15.15 -22.94 -0.79
CA ASN A 113 -15.09 -24.39 -0.59
C ASN A 113 -15.20 -24.75 0.89
N GLN A 114 -14.50 -24.04 1.78
CA GLN A 114 -14.60 -24.29 3.23
C GLN A 114 -16.00 -24.01 3.76
N LYS A 115 -16.67 -22.96 3.27
CA LYS A 115 -18.06 -22.67 3.62
C LYS A 115 -18.99 -23.78 3.15
N ASN A 116 -18.84 -24.24 1.92
CA ASN A 116 -19.67 -25.31 1.35
C ASN A 116 -19.47 -26.64 2.09
N ILE A 117 -18.23 -27.02 2.40
CA ILE A 117 -17.90 -28.24 3.18
C ILE A 117 -18.50 -28.18 4.59
N LYS A 118 -18.49 -27.02 5.24
CA LYS A 118 -19.03 -26.86 6.60
C LYS A 118 -20.55 -26.84 6.66
N LEU A 119 -21.24 -26.41 5.59
CA LEU A 119 -22.69 -26.20 5.62
C LEU A 119 -23.51 -27.39 5.09
N GLY A 120 -23.02 -28.11 4.06
CA GLY A 120 -23.81 -29.16 3.40
C GLY A 120 -23.65 -30.52 4.06
N ASP A 121 -22.48 -31.13 3.89
CA ASP A 121 -22.36 -32.58 4.11
C ASP A 121 -22.36 -32.98 5.60
N HIS A 122 -21.80 -32.13 6.47
CA HIS A 122 -21.65 -32.50 7.88
C HIS A 122 -22.93 -32.28 8.69
N TYR A 123 -23.76 -31.30 8.33
CA TYR A 123 -25.04 -31.06 8.98
C TYR A 123 -26.09 -32.08 8.53
N ASP A 124 -26.16 -32.37 7.23
CA ASP A 124 -27.12 -33.34 6.70
C ASP A 124 -26.84 -34.75 7.22
N GLN A 125 -25.57 -35.18 7.27
CA GLN A 125 -25.22 -36.47 7.87
C GLN A 125 -25.54 -36.53 9.37
N LEU A 126 -25.28 -35.46 10.13
CA LEU A 126 -25.56 -35.42 11.56
C LEU A 126 -27.07 -35.45 11.84
N ILE A 127 -27.87 -34.73 11.07
CA ILE A 127 -29.34 -34.74 11.18
C ILE A 127 -29.86 -36.14 10.87
N GLN A 128 -29.40 -36.75 9.78
CA GLN A 128 -29.82 -38.09 9.39
C GLN A 128 -29.45 -39.15 10.44
N GLU A 129 -28.27 -39.07 11.04
CA GLU A 129 -27.86 -39.96 12.13
C GLU A 129 -28.78 -39.81 13.35
N LYS A 130 -29.15 -38.57 13.69
CA LYS A 130 -30.04 -38.29 14.82
C LYS A 130 -31.46 -38.79 14.56
N ASP A 131 -31.97 -38.64 13.35
CA ASP A 131 -33.29 -39.15 12.97
C ASP A 131 -33.34 -40.69 13.05
N ASN A 132 -32.27 -41.38 12.62
CA ASN A 132 -32.16 -42.83 12.78
C ASN A 132 -32.13 -43.25 14.25
N GLN A 133 -31.37 -42.54 15.10
CA GLN A 133 -31.35 -42.81 16.56
C GLN A 133 -32.73 -42.61 17.20
N ILE A 134 -33.47 -41.58 16.79
CA ILE A 134 -34.83 -41.33 17.26
C ILE A 134 -35.76 -42.47 16.84
N LEU A 135 -35.66 -42.93 15.59
CA LEU A 135 -36.48 -44.01 15.06
C LEU A 135 -36.25 -45.32 15.83
N ASP A 136 -35.00 -45.69 16.10
CA ASP A 136 -34.65 -46.87 16.90
C ASP A 136 -35.23 -46.80 18.32
N LEU A 137 -35.13 -45.63 18.96
CA LEU A 137 -35.71 -45.41 20.30
C LEU A 137 -37.24 -45.54 20.29
N ILE A 138 -37.91 -45.07 19.23
CA ILE A 138 -39.36 -45.24 19.06
C ILE A 138 -39.71 -46.73 18.94
N PHE A 139 -38.98 -47.49 18.11
CA PHE A 139 -39.20 -48.93 17.98
C PHE A 139 -38.97 -49.66 19.30
N GLN A 140 -37.87 -49.37 20.00
CA GLN A 140 -37.56 -49.99 21.29
C GLN A 140 -38.64 -49.67 22.33
N LYS A 141 -39.11 -48.42 22.39
CA LYS A 141 -40.21 -48.02 23.28
C LYS A 141 -41.49 -48.76 22.94
N GLN A 142 -41.84 -48.87 21.66
CA GLN A 142 -43.06 -49.55 21.23
C GLN A 142 -43.03 -51.03 21.57
N TYR A 143 -41.88 -51.68 21.34
CA TYR A 143 -41.66 -53.07 21.72
C TYR A 143 -41.82 -53.28 23.23
N LEU A 144 -41.16 -52.44 24.04
CA LEU A 144 -41.28 -52.50 25.50
C LEU A 144 -42.70 -52.28 25.99
N LEU A 145 -43.48 -51.40 25.35
CA LEU A 145 -44.87 -51.18 25.71
C LEU A 145 -45.73 -52.41 25.44
N MET A 146 -45.55 -53.03 24.27
CA MET A 146 -46.24 -54.28 23.90
C MET A 146 -45.87 -55.44 24.86
N GLU A 147 -44.60 -55.60 25.18
CA GLU A 147 -44.16 -56.64 26.12
C GLU A 147 -44.67 -56.38 27.55
N ASN A 148 -44.68 -55.12 28.00
CA ASN A 148 -45.28 -54.76 29.29
C ASN A 148 -46.79 -54.99 29.32
N GLU A 149 -47.50 -54.80 28.21
CA GLU A 149 -48.93 -55.07 28.09
C GLU A 149 -49.19 -56.57 28.21
N ALA A 150 -48.47 -57.39 27.44
CA ALA A 150 -48.57 -58.85 27.52
C ALA A 150 -48.21 -59.38 28.93
N LEU A 151 -47.20 -58.80 29.59
CA LEU A 151 -46.85 -59.16 30.96
C LEU A 151 -47.94 -58.75 31.97
N LYS A 152 -48.58 -57.58 31.79
CA LYS A 152 -49.70 -57.16 32.63
C LYS A 152 -50.89 -58.10 32.47
N GLU A 153 -51.22 -58.48 31.23
CA GLU A 153 -52.27 -59.44 30.94
C GLU A 153 -51.99 -60.80 31.59
N SER A 154 -50.79 -61.35 31.39
CA SER A 154 -50.38 -62.62 32.02
C SER A 154 -50.40 -62.54 33.55
N GLN A 155 -49.93 -61.43 34.13
CA GLN A 155 -49.98 -61.23 35.58
C GLN A 155 -51.41 -61.08 36.09
N GLN A 156 -52.29 -60.46 35.32
CA GLN A 156 -53.71 -60.35 35.65
C GLN A 156 -54.40 -61.72 35.59
N GLU A 157 -54.14 -62.54 34.58
CA GLU A 157 -54.64 -63.93 34.49
C GLU A 157 -54.20 -64.77 35.69
N ILE A 158 -52.93 -64.68 36.09
CA ILE A 158 -52.41 -65.37 37.28
C ILE A 158 -53.11 -64.86 38.55
N ASN A 159 -53.27 -63.54 38.68
CA ASN A 159 -53.95 -62.96 39.83
C ASN A 159 -55.42 -63.40 39.93
N GLU A 160 -56.14 -63.45 38.80
CA GLU A 160 -57.51 -63.95 38.72
C GLU A 160 -57.58 -65.45 39.07
N TYR A 161 -56.66 -66.27 38.55
CA TYR A 161 -56.59 -67.71 38.82
C TYR A 161 -56.35 -68.04 40.31
N TYR A 162 -55.50 -67.28 40.99
CA TYR A 162 -55.20 -67.48 42.42
C TYR A 162 -56.06 -66.63 43.37
N GLY A 163 -57.01 -65.84 42.85
CA GLY A 163 -57.82 -64.93 43.67
C GLY A 163 -57.01 -63.83 44.37
N ILE A 164 -55.85 -63.47 43.82
CA ILE A 164 -54.97 -62.42 44.34
C ILE A 164 -55.57 -61.08 43.92
N LEU A 165 -56.23 -60.36 44.83
CA LEU A 165 -56.66 -58.98 44.55
C LEU A 165 -55.43 -58.12 44.18
N PRO A 166 -55.55 -57.22 43.18
CA PRO A 166 -54.48 -56.29 42.86
C PRO A 166 -54.05 -55.58 44.14
N ARG A 167 -52.75 -55.67 44.45
CA ARG A 167 -52.19 -55.10 45.67
C ARG A 167 -52.46 -53.59 45.61
N GLU A 168 -53.35 -53.11 46.49
CA GLU A 168 -53.57 -51.68 46.65
C GLU A 168 -52.22 -50.97 46.76
N PRO A 169 -52.07 -49.76 46.18
CA PRO A 169 -50.81 -49.04 46.18
C PRO A 169 -50.26 -48.99 47.60
N THR A 170 -49.26 -49.82 47.86
CA THR A 170 -48.76 -50.07 49.21
C THR A 170 -48.33 -48.74 49.81
N ASN A 171 -48.94 -48.40 50.95
CA ASN A 171 -48.58 -47.27 51.79
C ASN A 171 -47.03 -47.18 51.86
N PRO A 172 -46.41 -46.02 51.57
CA PRO A 172 -44.95 -45.86 51.46
C PRO A 172 -44.17 -46.40 52.66
N LEU A 173 -44.83 -46.52 53.82
CA LEU A 173 -44.28 -47.14 55.03
C LEU A 173 -43.91 -48.61 54.86
N PHE A 174 -44.56 -49.38 53.97
CA PHE A 174 -44.20 -50.78 53.73
C PHE A 174 -42.85 -50.91 53.05
N LYS A 175 -42.57 -50.11 52.02
CA LYS A 175 -41.25 -50.07 51.36
C LYS A 175 -40.16 -49.68 52.36
N LEU A 176 -40.44 -48.69 53.21
CA LEU A 176 -39.52 -48.27 54.27
C LEU A 176 -39.23 -49.41 55.25
N ARG A 177 -40.28 -50.12 55.72
CA ARG A 177 -40.13 -51.27 56.62
C ARG A 177 -39.31 -52.40 55.96
N SER A 178 -39.56 -52.71 54.69
CA SER A 178 -38.78 -53.70 53.93
C SER A 178 -37.30 -53.33 53.83
N CYS A 179 -36.98 -52.06 53.52
CA CYS A 179 -35.61 -51.57 53.49
C CYS A 179 -34.94 -51.65 54.86
N VAL A 180 -35.64 -51.31 55.94
CA VAL A 180 -35.13 -51.42 57.31
C VAL A 180 -34.86 -52.88 57.69
N TYR A 181 -35.76 -53.82 57.36
CA TYR A 181 -35.51 -55.25 57.60
C TYR A 181 -34.32 -55.79 56.79
N ALA A 182 -34.16 -55.36 55.55
CA ALA A 182 -33.01 -55.72 54.73
C ALA A 182 -31.69 -55.19 55.35
N LEU A 183 -31.67 -53.94 55.80
CA LEU A 183 -30.52 -53.36 56.51
C LEU A 183 -30.19 -54.12 57.79
N ILE A 184 -31.19 -54.48 58.59
CA ILE A 184 -31.00 -55.28 59.81
C ILE A 184 -30.45 -56.67 59.48
N ALA A 185 -30.95 -57.32 58.42
CA ALA A 185 -30.46 -58.62 57.99
C ALA A 185 -29.00 -58.56 57.54
N VAL A 186 -28.62 -57.54 56.76
CA VAL A 186 -27.24 -57.29 56.34
C VAL A 186 -26.34 -57.01 57.54
N GLN A 187 -26.77 -56.18 58.50
CA GLN A 187 -26.01 -55.92 59.72
C GLN A 187 -25.80 -57.19 60.55
N ARG A 188 -26.82 -58.04 60.69
CA ARG A 188 -26.70 -59.33 61.38
C ARG A 188 -25.75 -60.28 60.65
N PHE A 189 -25.79 -60.32 59.32
CA PHE A 189 -24.90 -61.15 58.51
C PHE A 189 -23.44 -60.70 58.64
N ILE A 190 -23.18 -59.39 58.56
CA ILE A 190 -21.83 -58.82 58.74
C ILE A 190 -21.30 -59.12 60.14
N ARG A 191 -22.12 -58.92 61.18
CA ARG A 191 -21.71 -59.16 62.57
C ARG A 191 -21.40 -60.63 62.86
N LYS A 192 -22.16 -61.55 62.25
CA LYS A 192 -21.91 -63.00 62.35
C LYS A 192 -20.63 -63.46 61.64
N ASN A 193 -20.16 -62.72 60.64
CA ASN A 193 -18.92 -63.03 59.90
C ASN A 193 -17.68 -62.32 60.46
N GLN A 194 -17.79 -61.62 61.60
CA GLN A 194 -16.69 -60.94 62.30
C GLN A 194 -16.33 -61.59 63.65
N GLU A 195 -17.02 -62.66 64.04
CA GLU A 195 -16.66 -63.58 65.13
C GLU A 195 -16.02 -64.85 64.53
#